data_AF-R4KEE4-F1
#
_entry.id   AF-R4KEE4-F1
#
_cell.length_a   1.000
_cell.length_b   1.000
_cell.length_c   1.000
_cell.angle_alpha   90.00
_cell.angle_beta   90.00
_cell.angle_gamma   90.00
#
_symmetry.space_group_name_H-M   'P 1'
#
loop_
_entity.id
_entity.type
_entity.pdbx_description
1 polymer ?
#
loop_
_entity_poly.entity_id
_entity_poly.type
_entity_poly.pdbx_seq_one_letter_code
_entity_poly.pdbx_strand_id
1 'polypeptide(L)'
;MGFPARAGINMTGNDKVDKLIKQLESIFHSSNAGWKKSRRVRFHQFKLFLKFVGTKFKLDDIGFIRPTQVRAFVEWRRENRIRENTILTDISTIRFWHKQIPLRRYNLPSNELILGDGDLRDRTWKR
;
A
#
# COMPACT_ATOMS: atom_id res chain seq x y z
N MET A 1 -2.11 29.50 -5.43
CA MET A 1 -1.60 28.45 -6.34
C MET A 1 -2.60 27.30 -6.36
N GLY A 2 -3.47 27.29 -7.37
CA GLY A 2 -4.53 26.29 -7.54
C GLY A 2 -3.95 24.93 -7.91
N PHE A 3 -4.53 23.88 -7.31
CA PHE A 3 -4.23 22.49 -7.67
C PHE A 3 -4.71 22.24 -9.11
N PRO A 4 -3.96 21.47 -9.93
CA PRO A 4 -4.46 21.07 -11.23
C PRO A 4 -5.74 20.26 -11.05
N ALA A 5 -6.77 20.69 -11.79
CA ALA A 5 -8.06 20.03 -11.91
C ALA A 5 -7.89 18.53 -12.19
N ARG A 6 -8.73 17.73 -11.52
CA ARG A 6 -9.08 16.31 -11.81
C ARG A 6 -8.10 15.67 -12.78
N ALA A 7 -6.98 15.15 -12.26
CA ALA A 7 -6.14 14.25 -13.01
C ALA A 7 -7.03 13.12 -13.51
N GLY A 8 -7.31 13.12 -14.81
CA GLY A 8 -8.16 12.16 -15.48
C GLY A 8 -7.80 10.77 -15.01
N ILE A 9 -8.81 10.07 -14.51
CA ILE A 9 -8.74 8.69 -14.10
C ILE A 9 -8.25 7.93 -15.32
N ASN A 10 -6.97 7.58 -15.35
CA ASN A 10 -6.47 6.56 -16.26
C ASN A 10 -7.02 5.24 -15.73
N MET A 11 -8.29 4.96 -16.06
CA MET A 11 -9.00 3.75 -15.70
C MET A 11 -8.11 2.60 -16.13
N THR A 12 -7.59 1.85 -15.17
CA THR A 12 -6.60 0.78 -15.42
C THR A 12 -7.24 -0.44 -16.09
N GLY A 13 -8.46 -0.30 -16.64
CA GLY A 13 -9.34 -1.38 -17.09
C GLY A 13 -9.88 -2.26 -15.95
N ASN A 14 -9.48 -2.01 -14.70
CA ASN A 14 -9.81 -2.83 -13.54
C ASN A 14 -10.56 -2.00 -12.48
N ASP A 15 -11.88 -2.23 -12.38
CA ASP A 15 -12.80 -1.56 -11.44
C ASP A 15 -12.29 -1.59 -9.98
N LYS A 16 -11.66 -2.70 -9.58
CA LYS A 16 -11.14 -2.88 -8.21
C LYS A 16 -9.96 -1.96 -7.92
N VAL A 17 -9.03 -1.85 -8.87
CA VAL A 17 -7.87 -0.97 -8.75
C VAL A 17 -8.30 0.49 -8.69
N ASP A 18 -9.30 0.89 -9.48
CA ASP A 18 -9.83 2.25 -9.48
C ASP A 18 -10.44 2.64 -8.12
N LYS A 19 -11.24 1.73 -7.53
CA LYS A 19 -11.82 1.91 -6.19
C LYS A 19 -10.75 2.07 -5.11
N LEU A 20 -9.73 1.22 -5.12
CA LEU A 20 -8.62 1.31 -4.18
C LEU A 20 -7.86 2.65 -4.31
N ILE A 21 -7.65 3.13 -5.54
CA ILE A 21 -6.98 4.41 -5.78
C ILE A 21 -7.83 5.56 -5.22
N LYS A 22 -9.15 5.57 -5.45
CA LYS A 22 -10.04 6.59 -4.90
C LYS A 22 -10.05 6.60 -3.37
N GLN A 23 -10.05 5.42 -2.74
CA GLN A 23 -9.93 5.32 -1.27
C GLN A 23 -8.59 5.90 -0.78
N LEU A 24 -7.48 5.62 -1.48
CA LEU A 24 -6.18 6.19 -1.15
C LEU A 24 -6.16 7.72 -1.31
N GLU A 25 -6.76 8.26 -2.37
CA GLU A 25 -6.85 9.71 -2.57
C GLU A 25 -7.60 10.38 -1.43
N SER A 26 -8.72 9.81 -0.99
CA SER A 26 -9.46 10.31 0.18
C SER A 26 -8.56 10.35 1.43
N ILE A 27 -7.80 9.28 1.70
CA ILE A 27 -6.85 9.23 2.82
C ILE A 27 -5.71 10.24 2.64
N PHE A 28 -5.21 10.43 1.42
CA PHE A 28 -4.16 11.41 1.12
C PHE A 28 -4.62 12.84 1.42
N HIS A 29 -5.88 13.15 1.12
CA HIS A 29 -6.48 14.46 1.38
C HIS A 29 -6.82 14.70 2.86
N SER A 30 -7.24 13.66 3.58
CA SER A 30 -7.57 13.76 5.01
C SER A 30 -6.35 13.66 5.93
N SER A 31 -5.26 13.04 5.49
CA SER A 31 -4.07 12.86 6.30
C SER A 31 -3.16 14.10 6.31
N ASN A 32 -2.98 14.67 7.50
CA ASN A 32 -1.97 15.71 7.77
C ASN A 32 -0.59 15.14 8.14
N ALA A 33 -0.39 13.81 8.04
CA ALA A 33 0.83 13.17 8.50
C ALA A 33 2.02 13.33 7.52
N GLY A 34 3.11 13.94 7.99
CA GLY A 34 4.41 13.99 7.31
C GLY A 34 4.58 15.06 6.24
N TRP A 35 5.85 15.24 5.82
CA TRP A 35 6.26 16.27 4.86
C TRP A 35 5.62 16.09 3.46
N LYS A 36 5.19 17.19 2.83
CA LYS A 36 4.50 17.22 1.52
C LYS A 36 5.22 16.46 0.39
N LYS A 37 6.53 16.66 0.22
CA LYS A 37 7.38 15.99 -0.79
C LYS A 37 7.44 14.47 -0.58
N SER A 38 7.67 14.01 0.65
CA SER A 38 7.70 12.59 0.98
C SER A 38 6.32 11.92 0.81
N ARG A 39 5.22 12.64 1.07
CA ARG A 39 3.86 12.11 0.84
C ARG A 39 3.57 11.79 -0.62
N ARG A 40 4.02 12.62 -1.57
CA ARG A 40 3.81 12.36 -3.01
C ARG A 40 4.54 11.11 -3.48
N VAL A 41 5.80 10.93 -3.06
CA VAL A 41 6.58 9.73 -3.39
C VAL A 41 5.93 8.48 -2.79
N ARG A 42 5.57 8.56 -1.50
CA ARG A 42 4.88 7.47 -0.81
C ARG A 42 3.53 7.14 -1.46
N PHE A 43 2.79 8.14 -1.94
CA PHE A 43 1.53 7.93 -2.65
C PHE A 43 1.73 7.12 -3.94
N HIS A 44 2.75 7.46 -4.74
CA HIS A 44 3.03 6.74 -5.99
C HIS A 44 3.49 5.30 -5.74
N GLN A 45 4.39 5.09 -4.78
CA GLN A 45 4.83 3.75 -4.36
C GLN A 45 3.65 2.90 -3.85
N PHE A 46 2.76 3.49 -3.05
CA PHE A 46 1.61 2.76 -2.54
C PHE A 46 0.56 2.48 -3.63
N LYS A 47 0.39 3.38 -4.60
CA LYS A 47 -0.45 3.14 -5.79
C LYS A 47 0.01 1.92 -6.59
N LEU A 48 1.32 1.72 -6.72
CA LEU A 48 1.87 0.51 -7.36
C LEU A 48 1.47 -0.76 -6.60
N PHE A 49 1.57 -0.74 -5.27
CA PHE A 49 1.11 -1.84 -4.42
C PHE A 49 -0.40 -2.11 -4.60
N LEU A 50 -1.24 -1.05 -4.59
CA LEU A 50 -2.69 -1.19 -4.81
C LEU A 50 -3.02 -1.78 -6.17
N LYS A 51 -2.30 -1.39 -7.22
CA LYS A 51 -2.45 -1.98 -8.55
C LYS A 51 -2.12 -3.47 -8.54
N PHE A 52 -1.04 -3.87 -7.86
CA PHE A 52 -0.69 -5.28 -7.70
C PHE A 52 -1.77 -6.07 -6.96
N VAL A 53 -2.24 -5.59 -5.80
CA VAL A 53 -3.22 -6.35 -5.01
C VAL A 53 -4.63 -6.35 -5.61
N GLY A 54 -5.04 -5.24 -6.24
CA GLY A 54 -6.31 -5.17 -6.97
C GLY A 54 -6.32 -6.07 -8.20
N THR A 55 -5.16 -6.32 -8.81
CA THR A 55 -5.04 -7.23 -9.97
C THR A 55 -4.91 -8.69 -9.54
N LYS A 56 -4.00 -9.01 -8.61
CA LYS A 56 -3.68 -10.38 -8.20
C LYS A 56 -4.68 -10.97 -7.20
N PHE A 57 -5.17 -10.14 -6.27
CA PHE A 57 -6.06 -10.57 -5.17
C PHE A 57 -7.50 -10.05 -5.30
N LYS A 58 -7.81 -9.29 -6.36
CA LYS A 58 -9.12 -8.67 -6.59
C LYS A 58 -9.62 -7.87 -5.37
N LEU A 59 -8.70 -7.26 -4.64
CA LEU A 59 -9.00 -6.49 -3.43
C LEU A 59 -9.86 -5.27 -3.79
N ASP A 60 -11.00 -5.10 -3.14
CA ASP A 60 -11.92 -3.98 -3.36
C ASP A 60 -11.74 -2.86 -2.34
N ASP A 61 -11.26 -3.19 -1.14
CA ASP A 61 -11.18 -2.26 -0.01
C ASP A 61 -9.80 -2.25 0.68
N ILE A 62 -9.27 -1.06 0.91
CA ILE A 62 -7.94 -0.80 1.45
C ILE A 62 -7.81 -1.22 2.93
N GLY A 63 -8.89 -1.25 3.70
CA GLY A 63 -8.92 -1.71 5.09
C GLY A 63 -8.75 -3.22 5.24
N PHE A 64 -8.92 -3.97 4.15
CA PHE A 64 -8.75 -5.42 4.10
C PHE A 64 -7.34 -5.86 3.65
N ILE A 65 -6.38 -4.92 3.58
CA ILE A 65 -4.99 -5.26 3.29
C ILE A 65 -4.48 -6.25 4.36
N ARG A 66 -3.97 -7.39 3.91
CA ARG A 66 -3.41 -8.46 4.76
C ARG A 66 -1.90 -8.51 4.66
N PRO A 67 -1.20 -8.96 5.72
CA PRO A 67 0.25 -9.16 5.67
C PRO A 67 0.68 -10.11 4.54
N THR A 68 -0.12 -11.14 4.25
CA THR A 68 0.12 -12.09 3.15
C THR A 68 0.22 -11.39 1.78
N GLN A 69 -0.57 -10.33 1.56
CA GLN A 69 -0.53 -9.58 0.31
C GLN A 69 0.74 -8.73 0.21
N VAL A 70 1.24 -8.24 1.34
CA VAL A 70 2.51 -7.50 1.40
C VAL A 70 3.68 -8.44 1.11
N ARG A 71 3.72 -9.65 1.68
CA ARG A 71 4.73 -10.68 1.36
C ARG A 71 4.69 -11.04 -0.13
N ALA A 72 3.50 -11.31 -0.68
CA ALA A 72 3.35 -11.59 -2.10
C ALA A 72 3.82 -10.43 -3.01
N PHE A 73 3.67 -9.18 -2.58
CA PHE A 73 4.20 -8.03 -3.29
C PHE A 73 5.73 -7.96 -3.20
N VAL A 74 6.31 -8.23 -2.04
CA VAL A 74 7.77 -8.32 -1.85
C VAL A 74 8.37 -9.39 -2.76
N GLU A 75 7.78 -10.58 -2.81
CA GLU A 75 8.19 -11.66 -3.71
C GLU A 75 8.15 -11.20 -5.16
N TRP A 76 7.03 -10.60 -5.58
CA TRP A 76 6.92 -10.03 -6.93
C TRP A 76 8.00 -8.99 -7.23
N ARG A 77 8.35 -8.11 -6.28
CA ARG A 77 9.44 -7.14 -6.45
C ARG A 77 10.80 -7.83 -6.59
N ARG A 78 11.05 -8.89 -5.81
CA ARG A 78 12.28 -9.71 -5.90
C ARG A 78 12.38 -10.42 -7.24
N GLU A 79 11.30 -11.02 -7.73
CA GLU A 79 11.21 -11.65 -9.06
C GLU A 79 11.56 -10.65 -10.18
N ASN A 80 11.13 -9.39 -10.03
CA ASN A 80 11.45 -8.29 -10.95
C ASN A 80 12.87 -7.68 -10.74
N ARG A 81 13.74 -8.34 -9.94
CA ARG A 81 15.12 -7.91 -9.65
C ARG A 81 15.22 -6.49 -9.07
N ILE A 82 14.20 -6.05 -8.34
CA ILE A 82 14.24 -4.77 -7.64
C ILE A 82 15.21 -4.87 -6.46
N ARG A 83 16.01 -3.82 -6.24
CA ARG A 83 16.99 -3.76 -5.14
C ARG A 83 16.30 -3.88 -3.77
N GLU A 84 16.91 -4.62 -2.85
CA GLU A 84 16.33 -4.83 -1.50
C GLU A 84 16.07 -3.51 -0.74
N ASN A 85 16.95 -2.51 -0.87
CA ASN A 85 16.70 -1.18 -0.28
C ASN A 85 15.42 -0.52 -0.80
N THR A 86 15.09 -0.72 -2.07
CA THR A 86 13.84 -0.22 -2.65
C THR A 86 12.64 -0.99 -2.10
N ILE A 87 12.77 -2.31 -1.93
CA ILE A 87 11.72 -3.16 -1.33
C ILE A 87 11.47 -2.76 0.13
N LEU A 88 12.52 -2.51 0.92
CA LEU A 88 12.41 -2.00 2.29
C LEU A 88 11.70 -0.64 2.35
N THR A 89 11.98 0.22 1.38
CA THR A 89 11.31 1.52 1.23
C THR A 89 9.83 1.32 0.89
N ASP A 90 9.50 0.41 -0.03
CA ASP A 90 8.12 0.06 -0.38
C ASP A 90 7.35 -0.48 0.85
N ILE A 91 7.93 -1.40 1.63
CA ILE A 91 7.33 -1.92 2.87
C ILE A 91 7.08 -0.79 3.87
N SER A 92 8.06 0.08 4.06
CA SER A 92 7.94 1.23 4.98
C SER A 92 6.82 2.18 4.55
N THR A 93 6.70 2.43 3.25
CA THR A 93 5.62 3.21 2.66
C THR A 93 4.25 2.56 2.85
N ILE A 94 4.15 1.25 2.62
CA ILE A 94 2.92 0.47 2.83
C ILE A 94 2.48 0.58 4.29
N ARG A 95 3.39 0.38 5.24
CA ARG A 95 3.11 0.51 6.67
C ARG A 95 2.70 1.92 7.05
N PHE A 96 3.34 2.94 6.47
CA PHE A 96 2.99 4.35 6.72
C PHE A 96 1.54 4.64 6.33
N TRP A 97 1.12 4.30 5.10
CA TRP A 97 -0.24 4.54 4.64
C TRP A 97 -1.25 3.66 5.37
N HIS A 98 -0.90 2.41 5.65
CA HIS A 98 -1.75 1.50 6.39
C HIS A 98 -2.12 2.02 7.79
N LYS A 99 -1.19 2.72 8.47
CA LYS A 99 -1.48 3.38 9.76
C LYS A 99 -2.50 4.53 9.65
N GLN A 100 -2.61 5.16 8.48
CA GLN A 100 -3.55 6.25 8.23
C GLN A 100 -4.96 5.76 7.87
N ILE A 101 -5.16 4.45 7.66
CA ILE A 101 -6.47 3.87 7.36
C ILE A 101 -7.29 3.82 8.66
N PRO A 102 -8.45 4.50 8.72
CA PRO A 102 -9.25 4.63 9.95
C PRO A 102 -9.93 3.32 10.39
N LEU A 103 -10.25 2.42 9.44
CA LEU A 103 -10.95 1.15 9.69
C LEU A 103 -10.13 -0.06 9.22
N ARG A 104 -8.83 -0.09 9.54
CA ARG A 104 -7.98 -1.24 9.19
C ARG A 104 -8.41 -2.49 9.96
N ARG A 105 -8.65 -3.59 9.24
CA ARG A 105 -9.11 -4.87 9.81
C ARG A 105 -7.95 -5.75 10.29
N TYR A 106 -6.76 -5.54 9.72
CA TYR A 106 -5.54 -6.26 10.03
C TYR A 106 -4.45 -5.29 10.48
N ASN A 107 -3.47 -5.76 11.25
CA ASN A 107 -2.26 -5.01 11.54
C ASN A 107 -1.11 -5.55 10.68
N LEU A 108 -0.23 -4.66 10.21
CA LEU A 108 0.94 -5.08 9.44
C LEU A 108 2.11 -5.33 10.40
N PRO A 109 2.75 -6.52 10.35
CA PRO A 109 3.89 -6.85 11.19
C PRO A 109 5.15 -6.04 10.83
N SER A 110 6.21 -6.23 11.61
CA SER A 110 7.53 -5.64 11.35
C SER A 110 8.18 -6.21 10.08
N ASN A 111 9.18 -5.48 9.56
CA ASN A 111 9.85 -5.85 8.31
C ASN A 111 10.44 -7.26 8.36
N GLU A 112 11.01 -7.68 9.50
CA GLU A 112 11.60 -9.00 9.69
C GLU A 112 10.63 -10.14 9.40
N LEU A 113 9.37 -9.99 9.84
CA LEU A 113 8.32 -10.99 9.62
C LEU A 113 7.78 -10.97 8.19
N ILE A 114 7.74 -9.79 7.56
CA ILE A 114 7.31 -9.66 6.16
C ILE A 114 8.36 -10.26 5.21
N LEU A 115 9.64 -10.13 5.54
CA LEU A 115 10.77 -10.57 4.72
C LEU A 115 11.19 -12.02 4.99
N GLY A 116 10.95 -12.51 6.21
CA GLY A 116 11.26 -13.88 6.61
C GLY A 116 10.14 -14.88 6.28
N ASP A 117 10.33 -16.13 6.72
CA ASP A 117 9.38 -17.23 6.50
C ASP A 117 8.38 -17.44 7.66
N GLY A 118 8.32 -16.48 8.59
CA GLY A 118 7.43 -16.55 9.75
C GLY A 118 5.94 -16.62 9.37
N ASP A 119 5.14 -17.22 10.25
CA ASP A 119 3.69 -17.32 10.05
C ASP A 119 3.04 -15.93 10.11
N LEU A 120 2.42 -15.52 8.99
CA LEU A 120 1.70 -14.24 8.84
C LEU A 120 0.23 -14.30 9.26
N ARG A 121 -0.27 -15.47 9.67
CA ARG A 121 -1.64 -15.73 10.15
C ARG A 121 -1.79 -15.36 11.62
N ASP A 122 -0.68 -15.15 12.33
CA ASP A 122 -0.71 -14.80 13.75
C ASP A 122 -1.35 -13.43 13.98
N ARG A 123 -2.46 -13.45 14.73
CA ARG A 123 -3.42 -12.36 14.90
C ARG A 123 -2.97 -11.28 15.88
N THR A 124 -1.80 -11.42 16.49
CA THR A 124 -1.40 -10.63 17.66
C THR A 124 -0.03 -9.99 17.49
N TRP A 125 0.12 -9.12 16.50
CA TRP A 125 1.21 -8.15 16.50
C TRP A 125 0.86 -7.04 17.48
N LYS A 126 1.12 -7.29 18.78
CA LYS A 126 0.95 -6.29 19.84
C LYS A 126 1.88 -5.11 19.57
N ARG A 127 1.33 -3.95 19.92
CA ARG A 127 1.76 -2.59 19.60
C ARG A 127 3.12 -2.23 20.15
#